data_AF-A0A1C9WUM2-F1
#
_entry.id   AF-A0A1C9WUM2-F1
#
_cell.length_a   1.000
_cell.length_b   1.000
_cell.length_c   1.000
_cell.angle_alpha   90.00
_cell.angle_beta   90.00
_cell.angle_gamma   90.00
#
_symmetry.space_group_name_H-M   'P 1'
#
loop_
_entity.id
_entity.type
_entity.pdbx_description
1 polymer ?
#
loop_
_entity_poly.entity_id
_entity_poly.type
_entity_poly.pdbx_seq_one_letter_code
_entity_poly.pdbx_strand_id
1 'polypeptide(L)'
;MSTEKSGWGGWTLDEVRLVLEYDQYEVDLERSLTGAQVCDWIFQVAHKNWATPEVTAGLVRALDDLLQPQANLCSGGENKEMSNAELRRLVAENAGGQR
;
A
#
# COMPACT_ATOMS: atom_id res chain seq x y z
N MET A 1 16.91 -18.27 2.47
CA MET A 1 16.01 -18.08 3.61
C MET A 1 14.63 -17.86 3.03
N SER A 2 13.73 -18.83 3.19
CA SER A 2 12.38 -18.73 2.65
C SER A 2 11.58 -17.79 3.55
N THR A 3 11.49 -16.53 3.16
CA THR A 3 10.57 -15.56 3.77
C THR A 3 9.17 -16.09 3.52
N GLU A 4 8.40 -16.35 4.58
CA GLU A 4 6.97 -16.59 4.44
C GLU A 4 6.40 -15.44 3.62
N LYS A 5 5.75 -15.77 2.49
CA LYS A 5 5.16 -14.75 1.63
C LYS A 5 4.04 -14.11 2.44
N SER A 6 4.18 -12.83 2.76
CA SER A 6 3.08 -12.03 3.29
C SER A 6 1.81 -12.25 2.47
N GLY A 7 0.64 -12.11 3.09
CA GLY A 7 -0.66 -12.15 2.39
C GLY A 7 -0.79 -11.15 1.23
N TRP A 8 0.17 -10.22 1.15
CA TRP A 8 0.34 -9.19 0.14
C TRP A 8 1.25 -9.61 -1.02
N GLY A 9 1.36 -10.89 -1.37
CA GLY A 9 2.00 -11.27 -2.65
C GLY A 9 3.50 -10.93 -2.74
N GLY A 10 4.19 -10.91 -1.60
CA GLY A 10 5.63 -10.62 -1.52
C GLY A 10 5.99 -9.19 -1.12
N TRP A 11 5.00 -8.30 -0.96
CA TRP A 11 5.23 -6.97 -0.41
C TRP A 11 5.49 -7.03 1.09
N THR A 12 6.49 -6.28 1.58
CA THR A 12 6.79 -6.14 3.01
C THR A 12 6.73 -4.68 3.43
N LEU A 13 6.11 -4.40 4.57
CA LEU A 13 6.09 -3.06 5.15
C LEU A 13 7.39 -2.81 5.94
N ASP A 14 8.03 -1.68 5.67
CA ASP A 14 8.97 -1.05 6.57
C ASP A 14 8.24 0.08 7.32
N GLU A 15 7.86 -0.18 8.57
CA GLU A 15 7.10 0.76 9.40
C GLU A 15 7.87 2.04 9.76
N VAL A 16 9.21 1.99 9.74
CA VAL A 16 10.06 3.13 10.11
C VAL A 16 10.16 4.10 8.93
N ARG A 17 10.34 3.56 7.73
CA ARG A 17 10.40 4.36 6.49
C ARG A 17 9.04 4.60 5.85
N LEU A 18 7.99 3.92 6.31
CA LEU A 18 6.64 3.96 5.73
C LEU A 18 6.65 3.60 4.24
N VAL A 19 7.37 2.53 3.90
CA VAL A 19 7.44 2.02 2.53
C VAL A 19 6.91 0.58 2.44
N LEU A 20 6.21 0.28 1.35
CA LEU A 20 5.99 -1.10 0.92
C LEU A 20 7.11 -1.48 -0.04
N GLU A 21 7.79 -2.58 0.24
CA GLU A 21 8.93 -3.06 -0.53
C GLU A 21 8.62 -4.35 -1.28
N TYR A 22 9.07 -4.42 -2.53
CA TYR A 22 9.05 -5.64 -3.35
C TYR A 22 10.29 -5.66 -4.24
N ASP A 23 11.18 -6.64 -4.05
CA ASP A 23 12.37 -6.87 -4.88
C ASP A 23 13.15 -5.58 -5.23
N GLN A 24 13.51 -4.81 -4.20
CA GLN A 24 14.22 -3.51 -4.28
C GLN A 24 13.40 -2.34 -4.86
N TYR A 25 12.13 -2.54 -5.19
CA TYR A 25 11.18 -1.49 -5.53
C TYR A 25 10.43 -1.03 -4.29
N GLU A 26 10.32 0.29 -4.12
CA GLU A 26 9.66 0.91 -2.96
C GLU A 26 8.43 1.70 -3.41
N VAL A 27 7.32 1.50 -2.70
CA VAL A 27 6.13 2.34 -2.75
C VAL A 27 6.11 3.16 -1.46
N ASP A 28 6.27 4.47 -1.62
CA ASP A 28 6.29 5.43 -0.53
C ASP A 28 4.85 5.78 -0.09
N LEU A 29 4.48 5.37 1.12
CA LEU A 29 3.15 5.60 1.67
C LEU A 29 2.90 7.07 1.99
N GLU A 30 3.93 7.87 2.28
CA GLU A 30 3.81 9.31 2.50
C GLU A 30 3.41 10.07 1.23
N ARG A 31 3.53 9.41 0.07
CA ARG A 31 3.05 9.91 -1.23
C ARG A 31 1.67 9.37 -1.62
N SER A 32 0.96 8.72 -0.70
CA SER A 32 -0.33 8.06 -0.92
C SER A 32 -1.46 8.69 -0.08
N LEU A 33 -1.58 10.02 -0.14
CA LEU A 33 -2.48 10.81 0.71
C LEU A 33 -3.87 11.07 0.07
N THR A 34 -4.07 10.63 -1.17
CA THR A 34 -5.33 10.78 -1.93
C THR A 34 -5.63 9.50 -2.70
N GLY A 35 -6.90 9.30 -3.07
CA GLY A 35 -7.30 8.14 -3.87
C GLY A 35 -6.58 8.11 -5.24
N ALA A 36 -6.34 9.26 -5.85
CA ALA A 36 -5.60 9.36 -7.11
C ALA A 36 -4.15 8.89 -6.98
N GLN A 37 -3.46 9.24 -5.89
CA GLN A 37 -2.08 8.81 -5.64
C GLN A 37 -1.98 7.30 -5.36
N VAL A 38 -2.93 6.73 -4.62
CA VAL A 38 -3.03 5.27 -4.42
C VAL A 38 -3.22 4.57 -5.76
N CYS A 39 -4.14 5.05 -6.60
CA CYS A 39 -4.35 4.51 -7.95
C CYS A 39 -3.09 4.62 -8.81
N ASP A 40 -2.38 5.75 -8.75
CA ASP A 40 -1.14 5.95 -9.52
C ASP A 40 -0.11 4.87 -9.21
N TRP A 41 0.13 4.57 -7.92
CA TRP A 41 1.04 3.48 -7.53
C TRP A 41 0.60 2.12 -8.07
N ILE A 42 -0.69 1.78 -7.98
CA ILE A 42 -1.23 0.51 -8.48
C ILE A 42 -0.99 0.37 -9.98
N PHE A 43 -1.35 1.38 -10.76
CA PHE A 43 -1.18 1.34 -12.22
C PHE A 43 0.31 1.43 -12.62
N GLN A 44 1.12 2.18 -11.89
CA GLN A 44 2.55 2.26 -12.12
C GLN A 44 3.22 0.89 -11.95
N VAL A 45 2.88 0.17 -10.87
CA VAL A 45 3.38 -1.19 -10.62
C VAL A 45 2.84 -2.16 -11.67
N ALA A 46 1.56 -2.11 -12.00
CA ALA A 46 0.96 -2.98 -13.02
C ALA A 46 1.61 -2.83 -14.41
N HIS A 47 2.20 -1.65 -14.71
CA HIS A 47 2.95 -1.41 -15.95
C HIS A 47 4.41 -1.85 -15.91
N LYS A 48 4.91 -2.37 -14.79
CA LYS A 48 6.27 -2.91 -14.71
C LYS A 48 6.33 -4.29 -15.35
N ASN A 49 7.38 -4.55 -16.11
CA ASN A 49 7.60 -5.84 -16.75
C ASN A 49 7.79 -7.02 -15.77
N TRP A 50 8.16 -6.73 -14.53
CA TRP A 50 8.33 -7.72 -13.46
C TRP A 50 7.06 -7.98 -12.65
N ALA A 51 6.03 -7.13 -12.78
CA ALA A 51 4.83 -7.25 -11.96
C ALA A 51 3.96 -8.40 -12.48
N THR A 52 3.75 -9.40 -11.64
CA THR A 52 2.75 -10.45 -11.90
C THR A 52 1.38 -10.01 -11.38
N PRO A 53 0.29 -10.69 -11.77
CA PRO A 53 -1.03 -10.45 -11.20
C PRO A 53 -1.06 -10.56 -9.67
N GLU A 54 -0.29 -11.50 -9.10
CA GLU A 54 -0.19 -11.71 -7.65
C GLU A 54 0.48 -10.54 -6.95
N VAL A 55 1.51 -9.95 -7.56
CA VAL A 55 2.22 -8.78 -7.01
C VAL A 55 1.32 -7.55 -7.03
N THR A 56 0.60 -7.34 -8.13
CA THR A 56 -0.35 -6.21 -8.24
C THR A 56 -1.52 -6.38 -7.27
N ALA A 57 -2.10 -7.58 -7.18
CA ALA A 57 -3.16 -7.87 -6.22
C ALA A 57 -2.67 -7.76 -4.77
N GLY A 58 -1.41 -8.15 -4.52
CA GLY A 58 -0.74 -8.00 -3.24
C GLY A 58 -0.61 -6.54 -2.82
N LEU A 59 -0.21 -5.66 -3.74
CA LEU A 59 -0.15 -4.22 -3.49
C LEU A 59 -1.52 -3.63 -3.14
N VAL A 60 -2.57 -4.02 -3.89
CA VAL A 60 -3.94 -3.57 -3.60
C VAL A 60 -4.36 -3.98 -2.18
N ARG A 61 -4.09 -5.23 -1.77
CA ARG A 61 -4.40 -5.69 -0.41
C ARG A 61 -3.60 -4.95 0.65
N ALA A 62 -2.30 -4.73 0.43
CA ALA A 62 -1.45 -3.98 1.37
C ALA A 62 -1.97 -2.55 1.57
N LEU A 63 -2.32 -1.86 0.48
CA LEU A 63 -2.88 -0.51 0.54
C LEU A 63 -4.28 -0.49 1.19
N ASP A 64 -5.10 -1.51 0.94
CA ASP A 64 -6.43 -1.63 1.56
C ASP A 64 -6.33 -1.87 3.07
N ASP A 65 -5.48 -2.80 3.49
CA ASP A 65 -5.24 -3.12 4.90
C ASP A 65 -4.66 -1.91 5.65
N LEU A 66 -3.65 -1.25 5.07
CA LEU A 66 -2.94 -0.17 5.76
C LEU A 66 -3.71 1.15 5.75
N LEU A 67 -4.27 1.53 4.60
CA LEU A 67 -4.83 2.88 4.40
C LEU A 67 -6.36 2.91 4.41
N GLN A 68 -7.02 1.76 4.22
CA GLN A 68 -8.47 1.64 4.09
C GLN A 68 -9.04 2.73 3.16
N PRO A 69 -8.59 2.78 1.89
CA PRO A 69 -8.83 3.89 0.98
C PRO A 69 -10.32 4.15 0.76
N GLN A 70 -11.17 3.11 0.81
CA GLN A 70 -12.62 3.29 0.71
C GLN A 70 -13.17 4.19 1.83
N ALA A 71 -12.67 4.07 3.07
CA ALA A 71 -13.13 4.91 4.17
C ALA A 71 -12.45 6.29 4.16
N ASN A 72 -11.13 6.30 3.93
CA ASN A 72 -10.28 7.45 4.18
C ASN A 72 -10.01 8.34 2.96
N LEU A 73 -10.06 7.80 1.74
CA LEU A 73 -9.60 8.49 0.53
C LEU A 73 -10.65 8.59 -0.59
N CYS A 74 -11.57 7.63 -0.70
CA CYS A 74 -12.51 7.55 -1.83
C CYS A 74 -13.95 7.13 -1.45
N SER A 75 -14.42 7.42 -0.23
CA SER A 75 -15.75 6.98 0.22
C SER A 75 -16.87 7.55 -0.64
N GLY A 76 -17.77 6.70 -1.13
CA GLY A 76 -18.85 7.13 -2.03
C GLY A 76 -18.36 7.66 -3.39
N GLY A 77 -17.09 7.42 -3.74
CA GLY A 77 -16.45 7.98 -4.93
C GLY A 77 -15.98 9.43 -4.77
N GLU A 78 -16.10 10.03 -3.58
CA GLU A 78 -15.61 11.38 -3.32
C GLU A 78 -14.11 11.38 -3.02
N ASN A 79 -13.37 12.33 -3.60
CA ASN A 79 -11.96 12.48 -3.30
C ASN A 79 -11.77 13.12 -1.92
N LYS A 80 -11.10 12.39 -1.04
CA LYS A 80 -10.62 12.89 0.26
C LYS A 80 -9.11 12.95 0.26
N GLU A 81 -8.60 13.77 1.17
CA GLU A 81 -7.18 13.90 1.42
C GLU A 81 -6.91 13.61 2.90
N MET A 82 -5.83 12.89 3.15
CA MET A 82 -5.36 12.50 4.45
C MET A 82 -4.06 13.23 4.78
N SER A 83 -3.88 13.64 6.02
CA SER A 83 -2.61 14.19 6.49
C SER A 83 -1.56 13.10 6.76
N ASN A 84 -0.28 13.45 6.72
CA ASN A 84 0.80 12.54 7.13
C ASN A 84 0.66 12.03 8.58
N ALA A 85 0.00 12.78 9.47
CA ALA A 85 -0.24 12.34 10.84
C ALA A 85 -1.29 11.22 10.89
N GLU A 86 -2.37 11.35 10.11
CA GLU A 86 -3.40 10.32 9.97
C GLU A 86 -2.87 9.08 9.28
N LEU A 87 -2.05 9.24 8.22
CA LEU A 87 -1.36 8.14 7.56
C LEU A 87 -0.56 7.31 8.57
N ARG A 88 0.32 7.96 9.35
CA ARG A 88 1.16 7.29 10.35
C ARG A 88 0.33 6.56 11.39
N ARG A 89 -0.77 7.17 11.83
CA ARG A 89 -1.70 6.53 12.76
C ARG A 89 -2.30 5.26 12.16
N LEU A 90 -2.84 5.33 10.94
CA LEU A 90 -3.45 4.17 10.27
C LEU A 90 -2.43 3.05 10.04
N VAL A 91 -1.23 3.37 9.56
CA VAL A 91 -0.17 2.37 9.35
C VAL A 91 0.18 1.69 10.68
N ALA A 92 0.37 2.44 11.77
CA ALA A 92 0.67 1.87 13.08
C ALA A 92 -0.48 1.01 13.64
N GLU A 93 -1.74 1.40 13.41
CA GLU A 93 -2.92 0.65 13.83
C GLU A 93 -3.11 -0.64 13.01
N ASN A 94 -2.77 -0.61 11.72
CA ASN A 94 -3.12 -1.65 10.76
C ASN A 94 -1.95 -2.56 10.32
N ALA A 95 -0.69 -2.24 10.67
CA ALA A 95 0.49 -3.03 10.32
C ALA A 95 0.41 -4.51 10.76
N GLY A 96 -0.46 -4.82 11.74
CA GLY A 96 -0.77 -6.18 12.16
C GLY A 96 -1.37 -7.09 11.07
N GLY A 97 -1.79 -6.55 9.93
CA GLY A 97 -2.32 -7.29 8.77
C GLY A 97 -1.30 -8.12 7.99
N GLN A 98 0.00 -8.05 8.32
CA GLN A 98 1.03 -8.90 7.70
C GLN A 98 0.98 -10.39 8.10
N ARG A 99 0.08 -10.80 9.02
CA ARG A 99 0.01 -12.16 9.58
C ARG A 99 -0.89 -13.12 8.81
#